data_AF-A0A2T1G314-F1
#
_entry.id   AF-A0A2T1G314-F1
#
_cell.length_a   1.000
_cell.length_b   1.000
_cell.length_c   1.000
_cell.angle_alpha   90.00
_cell.angle_beta   90.00
_cell.angle_gamma   90.00
#
_symmetry.space_group_name_H-M   'P 1'
#
loop_
_entity.id
_entity.type
_entity.pdbx_description
1 polymer ?
#
loop_
_entity_poly.entity_id
_entity_poly.type
_entity_poly.pdbx_seq_one_letter_code
_entity_poly.pdbx_strand_id
1 'polypeptide(L)'
;ALIENKNKRLKKPYDSEELGEFFDAFLSRQLPEDEVYMIVFVNGKLHNSSPRARPEILKQSSDLMQKWAKATSSAQGSHETNDPQVGDILYFVEPVDELDRMARMVDDLMLLAKSERPDFLQYEIVDIRVFTEELFAKVRGLAERNWNLAKVADGKVRIDRYRIAQAIVNLANNAVQHTQVGDKISIGSIIRQKMLYLWVQDTGDGISETDRELIFERFTRAAKSRRRSEGSGLGLSIVKAIVDAHRGKIALQSQLQFGSTFTLKIPLLPPPDGLDRSQNVDPK
;
A
#
# COMPACT_ATOMS: atom_id res chain seq x y z
N ALA A 1 9.44 12.88 36.85
CA ALA A 1 8.72 13.76 35.90
C ALA A 1 9.53 13.82 34.62
N LEU A 2 9.13 13.08 33.59
CA LEU A 2 9.60 13.17 32.19
C LEU A 2 8.64 12.31 31.34
N ILE A 3 7.36 12.63 31.42
CA ILE A 3 6.33 12.21 30.48
C ILE A 3 5.80 13.50 29.87
N GLU A 4 6.57 14.15 29.00
CA GLU A 4 6.07 15.27 28.21
C GLU A 4 6.67 15.24 26.80
N ASN A 5 5.79 15.43 25.81
CA ASN A 5 6.00 15.49 24.36
C ASN A 5 6.02 14.19 23.53
N LYS A 6 4.87 13.50 23.47
CA LYS A 6 4.55 12.53 22.41
C LYS A 6 4.03 13.17 21.10
N ASN A 7 3.95 14.50 20.97
CA ASN A 7 3.39 15.18 19.79
C ASN A 7 4.28 16.29 19.19
N LYS A 8 5.62 16.12 19.20
CA LYS A 8 6.45 16.93 18.30
C LYS A 8 6.28 16.40 16.88
N ARG A 9 5.59 17.15 16.01
CA ARG A 9 5.82 17.10 14.55
C ARG A 9 7.33 17.16 14.36
N LEU A 10 7.92 16.11 13.80
CA LEU A 10 9.35 16.08 13.53
C LEU A 10 9.68 17.28 12.61
N LYS A 11 10.56 18.18 13.06
CA LYS A 11 11.02 19.29 12.23
C LYS A 11 11.94 18.73 11.15
N LYS A 12 11.86 19.29 9.93
CA LYS A 12 12.75 18.91 8.82
C LYS A 12 14.19 19.22 9.24
N PRO A 13 15.10 18.23 9.28
CA PRO A 13 16.50 18.45 9.68
C PRO A 13 17.22 19.34 8.66
N TYR A 14 18.08 20.23 9.15
CA TYR A 14 18.81 21.22 8.33
C TYR A 14 20.29 20.85 8.09
N ASP A 15 20.81 19.88 8.83
CA ASP A 15 22.17 19.35 8.67
C ASP A 15 22.23 17.83 8.92
N SER A 16 23.41 17.23 8.73
CA SER A 16 23.62 15.78 8.84
C SER A 16 23.49 15.23 10.27
N GLU A 17 23.68 16.07 11.29
CA GLU A 17 23.59 15.67 12.70
C GLU A 17 22.13 15.61 13.14
N GLU A 18 21.35 16.65 12.82
CA GLU A 18 19.90 16.66 13.00
C GLU A 18 19.21 15.55 12.18
N LEU A 19 19.75 15.21 11.00
CA LEU A 19 19.25 14.10 10.17
C LEU A 19 19.41 12.75 10.90
N GLY A 20 20.57 12.53 11.52
CA GLY A 20 20.85 11.32 12.30
C GLY A 20 19.90 11.17 13.48
N GLU A 21 19.72 12.23 14.27
CA GLU A 21 18.79 12.23 15.41
C GLU A 21 17.33 12.02 14.99
N PHE A 22 16.92 12.62 13.87
CA PHE A 22 15.60 12.40 13.28
C PHE A 22 15.39 10.93 12.95
N PHE A 23 16.36 10.29 12.27
CA PHE A 23 16.25 8.90 11.89
C PHE A 23 16.30 7.96 13.10
N ASP A 24 17.08 8.29 14.12
CA ASP A 24 17.08 7.52 15.37
C ASP A 24 15.71 7.56 16.06
N ALA A 25 15.08 8.75 16.10
CA ALA A 25 13.71 8.88 16.59
C ALA A 25 12.70 8.12 15.71
N PHE A 26 12.85 8.16 14.38
CA PHE A 26 12.01 7.43 13.43
C PHE A 26 12.12 5.90 13.63
N LEU A 27 13.35 5.36 13.63
CA LEU A 27 13.64 3.94 13.81
C LEU A 27 13.23 3.43 15.19
N SER A 28 13.25 4.28 16.22
CA SER A 28 12.78 3.91 17.57
C SER A 28 11.27 3.75 17.66
N ARG A 29 10.51 4.42 16.79
CA ARG A 29 9.05 4.37 16.74
C ARG A 29 8.53 3.33 15.77
N GLN A 30 9.32 3.07 14.73
CA GLN A 30 9.07 2.05 13.73
C GLN A 30 9.89 0.83 14.11
N LEU A 31 9.29 -0.08 14.89
CA LEU A 31 9.87 -1.42 15.08
C LEU A 31 9.42 -2.26 13.88
N PRO A 32 10.31 -2.50 12.90
CA PRO A 32 9.97 -3.39 11.81
C PRO A 32 9.77 -4.81 12.36
N GLU A 33 9.00 -5.60 11.63
CA GLU A 33 8.80 -7.01 11.97
C GLU A 33 10.08 -7.80 11.71
N ASP A 34 10.11 -9.02 12.24
CA ASP A 34 11.16 -10.00 11.94
C ASP A 34 11.41 -10.07 10.42
N GLU A 35 12.70 -10.09 10.06
CA GLU A 35 13.22 -10.13 8.68
C GLU A 35 13.15 -8.82 7.87
N VAL A 36 12.58 -7.74 8.41
CA VAL A 36 12.65 -6.42 7.76
C VAL A 36 13.73 -5.54 8.39
N TYR A 37 14.63 -5.02 7.55
CA TYR A 37 15.73 -4.17 7.98
C TYR A 37 15.60 -2.77 7.41
N MET A 38 15.45 -1.78 8.29
CA MET A 38 15.63 -0.38 7.94
C MET A 38 17.07 0.01 8.23
N ILE A 39 17.73 0.60 7.24
CA ILE A 39 19.15 0.93 7.29
C ILE A 39 19.32 2.36 6.83
N VAL A 40 19.96 3.18 7.67
CA VAL A 40 20.16 4.60 7.41
C VAL A 40 21.63 4.86 7.17
N PHE A 41 21.92 5.56 6.08
CA PHE A 41 23.25 6.04 5.76
C PHE A 41 23.30 7.56 5.89
N VAL A 42 24.36 8.07 6.50
CA VAL A 42 24.67 9.51 6.57
C VAL A 42 26.08 9.70 6.02
N ASN A 43 26.24 10.58 5.04
CA ASN A 43 27.54 10.85 4.38
C ASN A 43 28.25 9.59 3.87
N GLY A 44 27.49 8.66 3.28
CA GLY A 44 28.02 7.40 2.74
C GLY A 44 28.52 6.40 3.77
N LYS A 45 28.21 6.61 5.05
CA LYS A 45 28.50 5.67 6.14
C LYS A 45 27.21 5.21 6.79
N LEU A 46 27.18 3.96 7.22
CA LEU A 46 26.07 3.46 8.02
C LEU A 46 25.96 4.28 9.30
N HIS A 47 24.80 4.90 9.51
CA HIS A 47 24.47 5.64 10.73
C HIS A 47 23.80 4.71 11.74
N ASN A 48 22.67 4.11 11.37
CA ASN A 48 21.92 3.22 12.24
C ASN A 48 21.07 2.20 11.46
N SER A 49 20.59 1.17 12.15
CA SER A 49 19.61 0.23 11.60
C SER A 49 18.63 -0.27 12.65
N SER A 50 17.45 -0.68 12.18
CA SER A 50 16.44 -1.38 12.96
C SER A 50 15.99 -2.63 12.19
N PRO A 51 16.16 -3.85 12.72
CA PRO A 51 16.89 -4.19 13.94
C PRO A 51 18.38 -3.84 13.87
N ARG A 52 19.04 -3.74 15.04
CA ARG A 52 20.50 -3.49 15.13
C ARG A 52 21.32 -4.70 14.70
N ALA A 53 20.89 -5.89 15.12
CA ALA A 53 21.46 -7.15 14.65
C ALA A 53 21.06 -7.35 13.19
N ARG A 54 22.02 -7.70 12.33
CA ARG A 54 21.82 -7.85 10.89
C ARG A 54 22.56 -9.07 10.37
N PRO A 55 22.02 -9.77 9.35
CA PRO A 55 22.69 -10.86 8.69
C PRO A 55 23.96 -10.37 7.98
N GLU A 56 24.89 -11.27 7.67
CA GLU A 56 26.20 -10.95 7.08
C GLU A 56 26.08 -10.08 5.82
N ILE A 57 25.10 -10.39 4.97
CA ILE A 57 24.83 -9.69 3.71
C ILE A 57 24.35 -8.23 3.90
N LEU A 58 23.89 -7.86 5.10
CA LEU A 58 23.50 -6.49 5.46
C LEU A 58 24.50 -5.80 6.40
N LYS A 59 25.66 -6.41 6.66
CA LYS A 59 26.76 -5.73 7.35
C LYS A 59 27.39 -4.69 6.45
N GLN A 60 27.91 -3.61 7.06
CA GLN A 60 28.49 -2.47 6.35
C GLN A 60 29.62 -2.85 5.37
N SER A 61 30.34 -3.94 5.65
CA SER A 61 31.42 -4.44 4.81
C SER A 61 30.95 -5.09 3.51
N SER A 62 29.66 -5.46 3.39
CA SER A 62 29.12 -6.12 2.19
C SER A 62 29.08 -5.19 0.98
N ASP A 63 29.23 -5.76 -0.22
CA ASP A 63 29.18 -5.03 -1.48
C ASP A 63 27.83 -4.33 -1.69
N LEU A 64 26.74 -4.98 -1.27
CA LEU A 64 25.38 -4.44 -1.33
C LEU A 64 25.25 -3.15 -0.51
N MET A 65 25.74 -3.18 0.73
CA MET A 65 25.71 -2.02 1.63
C MET A 65 26.61 -0.89 1.17
N GLN A 66 27.80 -1.19 0.63
CA GLN A 66 28.69 -0.18 0.07
C GLN A 66 28.09 0.49 -1.18
N LYS A 67 27.37 -0.29 -2.00
CA LYS A 67 26.64 0.22 -3.16
C LYS A 67 25.51 1.15 -2.74
N TRP A 68 24.68 0.74 -1.78
CA TRP A 68 23.55 1.57 -1.31
C TRP A 68 24.01 2.82 -0.56
N ALA A 69 25.10 2.76 0.19
CA ALA A 69 25.67 3.92 0.87
C ALA A 69 26.08 5.04 -0.10
N LYS A 70 26.44 4.70 -1.33
CA LYS A 70 26.86 5.65 -2.38
C LYS A 70 25.74 6.03 -3.34
N ALA A 71 24.53 5.52 -3.13
CA ALA A 71 23.40 5.80 -4.01
C ALA A 71 23.01 7.28 -3.95
N THR A 72 23.08 7.96 -5.09
CA THR A 72 22.66 9.36 -5.25
C THR A 72 21.31 9.50 -5.94
N SER A 73 20.72 8.39 -6.38
CA SER A 73 19.38 8.32 -6.94
C SER A 73 18.62 7.16 -6.31
N SER A 74 17.30 7.29 -6.28
CA SER A 74 16.41 6.21 -5.86
C SER A 74 16.73 4.91 -6.60
N ALA A 75 16.84 3.82 -5.86
CA ALA A 75 17.10 2.48 -6.40
C ALA A 75 16.26 1.44 -5.68
N GLN A 76 15.73 0.48 -6.41
CA GLN A 76 14.88 -0.57 -5.85
C GLN A 76 14.99 -1.85 -6.67
N GLY A 77 14.75 -3.00 -6.03
CA GLY A 77 14.74 -4.29 -6.72
C GLY A 77 14.85 -5.47 -5.76
N SER A 78 15.12 -6.65 -6.33
CA SER A 78 15.53 -7.84 -5.58
C SER A 78 17.04 -8.04 -5.70
N HIS A 79 17.62 -8.64 -4.69
CA HIS A 79 18.96 -9.18 -4.70
C HIS A 79 18.85 -10.67 -4.35
N GLU A 80 19.05 -11.51 -5.35
CA GLU A 80 19.10 -12.95 -5.17
C GLU A 80 20.26 -13.30 -4.24
N THR A 81 19.98 -14.12 -3.24
CA THR A 81 21.00 -14.59 -2.32
C THR A 81 21.16 -16.09 -2.44
N ASN A 82 22.38 -16.57 -2.28
CA ASN A 82 22.67 -18.01 -2.22
C ASN A 82 22.50 -18.56 -0.80
N ASP A 83 22.01 -17.73 0.15
CA ASP A 83 21.83 -18.11 1.55
C ASP A 83 20.39 -18.60 1.79
N PRO A 84 20.18 -19.91 2.02
CA PRO A 84 18.84 -20.46 2.23
C PRO A 84 18.14 -19.90 3.48
N GLN A 85 18.87 -19.31 4.42
CA GLN A 85 18.31 -18.72 5.64
C GLN A 85 17.82 -17.28 5.44
N VAL A 86 18.31 -16.58 4.40
CA VAL A 86 17.96 -15.18 4.14
C VAL A 86 16.95 -15.06 3.00
N GLY A 87 17.00 -15.97 2.01
CA GLY A 87 16.16 -15.87 0.81
C GLY A 87 16.48 -14.61 -0.02
N ASP A 88 15.61 -14.26 -0.97
CA ASP A 88 15.82 -13.08 -1.80
C ASP A 88 15.57 -11.79 -1.02
N ILE A 89 16.52 -10.86 -1.10
CA ILE A 89 16.39 -9.56 -0.44
C ILE A 89 15.64 -8.60 -1.34
N LEU A 90 14.49 -8.14 -0.89
CA LEU A 90 13.80 -7.01 -1.50
C LEU A 90 14.31 -5.72 -0.87
N TYR A 91 14.77 -4.79 -1.71
CA TYR A 91 15.39 -3.56 -1.23
C TYR A 91 14.85 -2.32 -1.92
N PHE A 92 14.97 -1.22 -1.18
CA PHE A 92 14.67 0.12 -1.62
C PHE A 92 15.66 1.09 -0.99
N VAL A 93 16.22 1.99 -1.78
CA VAL A 93 17.20 3.01 -1.38
C VAL A 93 16.70 4.34 -1.87
N GLU A 94 16.52 5.28 -0.95
CA GLU A 94 16.06 6.63 -1.24
C GLU A 94 17.04 7.66 -0.66
N PRO A 95 17.56 8.59 -1.49
CA PRO A 95 18.23 9.77 -1.00
C PRO A 95 17.26 10.65 -0.20
N VAL A 96 17.73 11.26 0.90
CA VAL A 96 16.90 11.85 1.97
C VAL A 96 16.20 13.17 1.60
N ASP A 97 16.26 13.62 0.34
CA ASP A 97 15.63 14.89 -0.08
C ASP A 97 14.08 14.86 0.00
N GLU A 98 13.46 13.68 0.15
CA GLU A 98 12.00 13.45 0.17
C GLU A 98 11.50 12.70 1.43
N LEU A 99 11.78 13.22 2.63
CA LEU A 99 11.44 12.61 3.94
C LEU A 99 9.99 12.09 4.10
N ASP A 100 8.98 12.79 3.57
CA ASP A 100 7.56 12.38 3.67
C ASP A 100 7.20 11.18 2.76
N ARG A 101 8.05 10.90 1.77
CA ARG A 101 7.89 9.79 0.84
C ARG A 101 8.48 8.50 1.43
N MET A 102 9.57 8.61 2.19
CA MET A 102 10.22 7.48 2.86
C MET A 102 9.31 6.78 3.87
N ALA A 103 8.61 7.53 4.73
CA ALA A 103 7.73 6.95 5.74
C ALA A 103 6.62 6.08 5.11
N ARG A 104 5.98 6.59 4.03
CA ARG A 104 4.94 5.84 3.30
C ARG A 104 5.49 4.58 2.65
N MET A 105 6.69 4.63 2.07
CA MET A 105 7.29 3.45 1.43
C MET A 105 7.73 2.38 2.42
N VAL A 106 8.23 2.78 3.59
CA VAL A 106 8.53 1.85 4.68
C VAL A 106 7.26 1.14 5.14
N ASP A 107 6.17 1.88 5.36
CA ASP A 107 4.88 1.30 5.74
C ASP A 107 4.36 0.31 4.67
N ASP A 108 4.51 0.66 3.40
CA ASP A 108 4.14 -0.17 2.25
C ASP A 108 4.94 -1.48 2.17
N LEU A 109 6.27 -1.42 2.38
CA LEU A 109 7.15 -2.59 2.41
C LEU A 109 6.88 -3.47 3.62
N MET A 110 6.71 -2.86 4.78
CA MET A 110 6.31 -3.55 6.00
C MET A 110 5.04 -4.34 5.74
N LEU A 111 4.01 -3.71 5.17
CA LEU A 111 2.76 -4.37 4.82
C LEU A 111 2.96 -5.59 3.91
N LEU A 112 3.78 -5.46 2.86
CA LEU A 112 4.04 -6.56 1.94
C LEU A 112 4.74 -7.72 2.65
N ALA A 113 5.69 -7.45 3.53
CA ALA A 113 6.32 -8.48 4.37
C ALA A 113 5.31 -9.15 5.31
N LYS A 114 4.38 -8.38 5.90
CA LYS A 114 3.33 -8.94 6.78
C LYS A 114 2.32 -9.80 6.02
N SER A 115 2.13 -9.58 4.72
CA SER A 115 0.99 -10.14 3.97
C SER A 115 1.01 -11.66 3.86
N GLU A 116 2.16 -12.28 4.09
CA GLU A 116 2.35 -13.73 4.09
C GLU A 116 2.05 -14.37 5.46
N ARG A 117 1.82 -13.55 6.51
CA ARG A 117 1.56 -14.02 7.87
C ARG A 117 0.07 -14.38 8.08
N PRO A 118 -0.23 -15.42 8.89
CA PRO A 118 -1.62 -15.85 9.14
C PRO A 118 -2.49 -14.79 9.85
N ASP A 119 -1.88 -13.88 10.62
CA ASP A 119 -2.54 -12.84 11.42
C ASP A 119 -2.65 -11.48 10.70
N PHE A 120 -2.30 -11.44 9.41
CA PHE A 120 -2.30 -10.22 8.60
C PHE A 120 -3.65 -9.50 8.54
N LEU A 121 -4.75 -10.26 8.61
CA LEU A 121 -6.13 -9.77 8.51
C LEU A 121 -6.84 -9.79 9.86
N GLN A 122 -7.43 -8.66 10.22
CA GLN A 122 -8.32 -8.51 11.36
C GLN A 122 -9.76 -8.36 10.85
N TYR A 123 -10.45 -9.50 10.76
CA TYR A 123 -11.82 -9.55 10.26
C TYR A 123 -12.82 -8.96 11.24
N GLU A 124 -13.69 -8.09 10.74
CA GLU A 124 -14.87 -7.57 11.44
C GLU A 124 -16.10 -7.59 10.55
N ILE A 125 -17.30 -7.43 11.14
CA ILE A 125 -18.55 -7.32 10.38
C ILE A 125 -18.72 -5.86 9.97
N VAL A 126 -18.62 -5.61 8.66
CA VAL A 126 -18.69 -4.28 8.07
C VAL A 126 -19.99 -4.10 7.33
N ASP A 127 -20.72 -3.02 7.62
CA ASP A 127 -21.81 -2.53 6.79
C ASP A 127 -21.24 -1.91 5.51
N ILE A 128 -21.46 -2.55 4.37
CA ILE A 128 -20.86 -2.14 3.10
C ILE A 128 -21.45 -0.83 2.57
N ARG A 129 -22.69 -0.50 2.91
CA ARG A 129 -23.29 0.76 2.49
C ARG A 129 -22.52 1.92 3.11
N VAL A 130 -22.47 1.92 4.44
CA VAL A 130 -21.75 2.94 5.23
C VAL A 130 -20.28 2.97 4.85
N PHE A 131 -19.64 1.82 4.72
CA PHE A 131 -18.22 1.74 4.38
C PHE A 131 -17.91 2.31 2.99
N THR A 132 -18.73 2.03 1.97
CA THR A 132 -18.50 2.57 0.61
C THR A 132 -18.66 4.11 0.59
N GLU A 133 -19.64 4.64 1.33
CA GLU A 133 -19.85 6.08 1.48
C GLU A 133 -18.67 6.77 2.20
N GLU A 134 -18.15 6.16 3.26
CA GLU A 134 -16.95 6.65 3.94
C GLU A 134 -15.71 6.61 3.04
N LEU A 135 -15.51 5.53 2.28
CA LEU A 135 -14.43 5.43 1.30
C LEU A 135 -14.54 6.54 0.27
N PHE A 136 -15.74 6.79 -0.26
CA PHE A 136 -15.99 7.89 -1.19
C PHE A 136 -15.66 9.26 -0.58
N ALA A 137 -16.11 9.52 0.64
CA ALA A 137 -15.82 10.77 1.36
C ALA A 137 -14.32 10.97 1.59
N LYS A 138 -13.57 9.88 1.83
CA LYS A 138 -12.12 9.90 1.99
C LYS A 138 -11.40 10.17 0.66
N VAL A 139 -11.72 9.43 -0.41
CA VAL A 139 -10.97 9.52 -1.66
C VAL A 139 -11.28 10.79 -2.45
N ARG A 140 -12.49 11.36 -2.33
CA ARG A 140 -12.84 12.63 -3.00
C ARG A 140 -11.97 13.81 -2.56
N GLY A 141 -11.34 13.71 -1.39
CA GLY A 141 -10.42 14.73 -0.86
C GLY A 141 -8.99 14.61 -1.38
N LEU A 142 -8.65 13.59 -2.18
CA LEU A 142 -7.27 13.37 -2.66
C LEU A 142 -6.84 14.39 -3.70
N ALA A 143 -7.73 14.77 -4.61
CA ALA A 143 -7.46 15.76 -5.66
C ALA A 143 -8.78 16.32 -6.22
N GLU A 144 -8.70 17.51 -6.81
CA GLU A 144 -9.82 18.12 -7.55
C GLU A 144 -10.10 17.33 -8.84
N ARG A 145 -11.13 16.48 -8.79
CA ARG A 145 -11.60 15.63 -9.90
C ARG A 145 -13.13 15.57 -9.88
N ASN A 146 -13.74 15.11 -10.97
CA ASN A 146 -15.17 14.85 -11.02
C ASN A 146 -15.49 13.49 -10.36
N TRP A 147 -15.54 13.48 -9.03
CA TRP A 147 -15.77 12.28 -8.23
C TRP A 147 -17.23 11.82 -8.28
N ASN A 148 -17.44 10.53 -8.54
CA ASN A 148 -18.77 9.92 -8.59
C ASN A 148 -18.87 8.66 -7.71
N LEU A 149 -19.91 8.58 -6.89
CA LEU A 149 -20.28 7.34 -6.20
C LEU A 149 -21.26 6.58 -7.09
N ALA A 150 -20.76 5.59 -7.84
CA ALA A 150 -21.51 4.95 -8.91
C ALA A 150 -22.60 4.01 -8.40
N LYS A 151 -22.26 3.18 -7.40
CA LYS A 151 -23.18 2.24 -6.79
C LYS A 151 -22.73 1.90 -5.37
N VAL A 152 -23.70 1.65 -4.50
CA VAL A 152 -23.48 1.26 -3.11
C VAL A 152 -24.23 -0.04 -2.86
N ALA A 153 -23.50 -1.08 -2.45
CA ALA A 153 -24.10 -2.34 -2.04
C ALA A 153 -24.77 -2.20 -0.68
N ASP A 154 -25.84 -2.94 -0.46
CA ASP A 154 -26.44 -3.11 0.85
C ASP A 154 -26.10 -4.49 1.41
N GLY A 155 -25.78 -4.56 2.69
CA GLY A 155 -25.43 -5.80 3.37
C GLY A 155 -24.20 -5.68 4.27
N LYS A 156 -24.14 -6.63 5.22
CA LYS A 156 -23.03 -6.78 6.16
C LYS A 156 -22.14 -7.94 5.73
N VAL A 157 -20.83 -7.73 5.74
CA VAL A 157 -19.86 -8.74 5.31
C VAL A 157 -18.70 -8.82 6.31
N ARG A 158 -18.08 -9.99 6.40
CA ARG A 158 -16.89 -10.18 7.24
C ARG A 158 -15.62 -9.92 6.43
N ILE A 159 -14.98 -8.78 6.65
CA ILE A 159 -13.74 -8.33 5.97
C ILE A 159 -12.82 -7.62 6.96
N ASP A 160 -11.56 -7.41 6.60
CA ASP A 160 -10.71 -6.42 7.28
C ASP A 160 -10.97 -5.04 6.66
N ARG A 161 -11.68 -4.19 7.41
CA ARG A 161 -12.07 -2.84 6.97
C ARG A 161 -10.85 -1.97 6.63
N TYR A 162 -9.82 -2.02 7.46
CA TYR A 162 -8.66 -1.14 7.32
C TYR A 162 -7.86 -1.51 6.07
N ARG A 163 -7.61 -2.80 5.85
CA ARG A 163 -6.91 -3.31 4.67
C ARG A 163 -7.68 -3.02 3.39
N ILE A 164 -8.98 -3.29 3.36
CA ILE A 164 -9.78 -2.98 2.16
C ILE A 164 -9.80 -1.47 1.88
N ALA A 165 -9.88 -0.63 2.92
CA ALA A 165 -9.80 0.82 2.75
C ALA A 165 -8.45 1.26 2.17
N GLN A 166 -7.35 0.66 2.63
CA GLN A 166 -6.02 0.91 2.10
C GLN A 166 -5.91 0.54 0.62
N ALA A 167 -6.43 -0.63 0.24
CA ALA A 167 -6.46 -1.05 -1.16
C ALA A 167 -7.23 -0.04 -2.05
N ILE A 168 -8.39 0.42 -1.60
CA ILE A 168 -9.20 1.39 -2.34
C ILE A 168 -8.50 2.75 -2.45
N VAL A 169 -7.86 3.22 -1.38
CA VAL A 169 -7.09 4.47 -1.41
C VAL A 169 -5.91 4.37 -2.39
N ASN A 170 -5.22 3.23 -2.43
CA ASN A 170 -4.15 3.00 -3.39
C ASN A 170 -4.64 3.00 -4.85
N LEU A 171 -5.79 2.38 -5.12
CA LEU A 171 -6.42 2.46 -6.44
C LEU A 171 -6.87 3.88 -6.80
N ALA A 172 -7.42 4.63 -5.85
CA ALA A 172 -7.83 6.01 -6.06
C ALA A 172 -6.64 6.94 -6.31
N ASN A 173 -5.52 6.76 -5.60
CA ASN A 173 -4.28 7.49 -5.86
C ASN A 173 -3.74 7.18 -7.27
N ASN A 174 -3.82 5.93 -7.71
CA ASN A 174 -3.44 5.54 -9.07
C ASN A 174 -4.32 6.27 -10.10
N ALA A 175 -5.65 6.26 -9.90
CA ALA A 175 -6.58 7.01 -10.75
C ALA A 175 -6.25 8.52 -10.79
N VAL A 176 -5.95 9.14 -9.66
CA VAL A 176 -5.55 10.56 -9.58
C VAL A 176 -4.26 10.85 -10.36
N GLN A 177 -3.27 9.96 -10.28
CA GLN A 177 -1.99 10.10 -10.99
C GLN A 177 -2.14 10.01 -12.51
N HIS A 178 -3.16 9.31 -12.99
CA HIS A 178 -3.41 9.07 -14.41
C HIS A 178 -4.56 9.89 -14.99
N THR A 179 -5.08 10.85 -14.23
CA THR A 179 -6.16 11.77 -14.64
C THR A 179 -5.78 13.22 -14.39
N GLN A 180 -6.47 14.14 -15.06
CA GLN A 180 -6.34 15.59 -14.93
C GLN A 180 -7.55 16.21 -14.22
N VAL A 181 -7.44 17.49 -13.84
CA VAL A 181 -8.56 18.22 -13.24
C VAL A 181 -9.76 18.20 -14.18
N GLY A 182 -10.94 17.85 -13.66
CA GLY A 182 -12.17 17.70 -14.43
C GLY A 182 -12.47 16.28 -14.94
N ASP A 183 -11.45 15.41 -15.02
CA ASP A 183 -11.66 14.00 -15.37
C ASP A 183 -12.49 13.27 -14.31
N LYS A 184 -13.20 12.22 -14.76
CA LYS A 184 -14.10 11.47 -13.91
C LYS A 184 -13.36 10.34 -13.21
N ILE A 185 -13.53 10.27 -11.89
CA ILE A 185 -13.14 9.10 -11.08
C ILE A 185 -14.38 8.62 -10.35
N SER A 186 -14.67 7.32 -10.47
CA SER A 186 -15.85 6.69 -9.86
C SER A 186 -15.43 5.56 -8.93
N ILE A 187 -16.10 5.44 -7.78
CA ILE A 187 -15.99 4.28 -6.89
C ILE A 187 -17.36 3.63 -6.74
N GLY A 188 -17.39 2.33 -6.52
CA GLY A 188 -18.62 1.68 -6.10
C GLY A 188 -18.41 0.31 -5.50
N SER A 189 -19.53 -0.23 -5.01
CA SER A 189 -19.61 -1.57 -4.47
C SER A 189 -20.85 -2.32 -4.96
N ILE A 190 -20.73 -3.65 -5.05
CA ILE A 190 -21.87 -4.54 -5.29
C ILE A 190 -21.65 -5.88 -4.62
N ILE A 191 -22.70 -6.46 -4.05
CA ILE A 191 -22.69 -7.83 -3.51
C ILE A 191 -23.51 -8.72 -4.45
N ARG A 192 -22.89 -9.76 -5.00
CA ARG A 192 -23.53 -10.77 -5.87
C ARG A 192 -22.85 -12.11 -5.72
N GLN A 193 -23.62 -13.20 -5.82
CA GLN A 193 -23.09 -14.57 -5.88
C GLN A 193 -22.05 -14.90 -4.79
N LYS A 194 -22.32 -14.52 -3.53
CA LYS A 194 -21.39 -14.69 -2.39
C LYS A 194 -20.03 -14.00 -2.55
N MET A 195 -19.96 -12.95 -3.35
CA MET A 195 -18.78 -12.12 -3.53
C MET A 195 -19.14 -10.65 -3.29
N LEU A 196 -18.27 -9.94 -2.59
CA LEU A 196 -18.22 -8.48 -2.58
C LEU A 196 -17.32 -8.01 -3.72
N TYR A 197 -17.83 -7.08 -4.51
CA TYR A 197 -17.07 -6.36 -5.53
C TYR A 197 -16.94 -4.91 -5.09
N LEU A 198 -15.71 -4.40 -5.10
CA LEU A 198 -15.39 -2.99 -4.89
C LEU A 198 -14.54 -2.53 -6.06
N TRP A 199 -14.81 -1.36 -6.63
CA TRP A 199 -14.03 -0.89 -7.78
C TRP A 199 -13.71 0.60 -7.70
N VAL A 200 -12.62 0.95 -8.38
CA VAL A 200 -12.27 2.32 -8.75
C VAL A 200 -12.15 2.37 -10.27
N GLN A 201 -12.82 3.32 -10.88
CA GLN A 201 -12.83 3.59 -12.32
C GLN A 201 -12.35 5.00 -12.59
N ASP A 202 -11.50 5.18 -13.59
CA ASP A 202 -11.02 6.47 -14.07
C ASP A 202 -11.25 6.62 -15.58
N THR A 203 -11.15 7.85 -16.08
CA THR A 203 -11.16 8.19 -17.52
C THR A 203 -9.78 8.63 -18.00
N GLY A 204 -8.72 8.11 -17.39
CA GLY A 204 -7.34 8.51 -17.65
C GLY A 204 -6.71 7.88 -18.90
N ASP A 205 -5.38 7.85 -18.92
CA ASP A 205 -4.58 7.36 -20.06
C ASP A 205 -4.83 5.89 -20.46
N GLY A 206 -5.44 5.10 -19.57
CA GLY A 206 -5.61 3.66 -19.73
C GLY A 206 -4.28 2.88 -19.71
N ILE A 207 -4.37 1.57 -19.88
CA ILE A 207 -3.25 0.63 -19.76
C ILE A 207 -3.19 -0.24 -21.02
N SER A 208 -2.00 -0.36 -21.60
CA SER A 208 -1.76 -1.19 -22.78
C SER A 208 -1.91 -2.68 -22.43
N GLU A 209 -2.29 -3.52 -23.39
CA GLU A 209 -2.51 -4.95 -23.12
C GLU A 209 -1.23 -5.64 -22.60
N THR A 210 -0.08 -5.25 -23.13
CA THR A 210 1.24 -5.77 -22.73
C THR A 210 1.63 -5.40 -21.30
N ASP A 211 1.08 -4.31 -20.76
CA ASP A 211 1.39 -3.84 -19.40
C ASP A 211 0.41 -4.41 -18.36
N ARG A 212 -0.75 -4.96 -18.75
CA ARG A 212 -1.85 -5.34 -17.84
C ARG A 212 -1.46 -6.35 -16.76
N GLU A 213 -0.57 -7.29 -17.06
CA GLU A 213 -0.09 -8.29 -16.09
C GLU A 213 1.07 -7.72 -15.26
N LEU A 214 1.96 -6.98 -15.90
CA LEU A 214 3.18 -6.42 -15.32
C LEU A 214 2.89 -5.34 -14.26
N ILE A 215 1.80 -4.56 -14.39
CA ILE A 215 1.48 -3.49 -13.43
C ILE A 215 1.21 -3.98 -12.00
N PHE A 216 0.92 -5.27 -11.81
CA PHE A 216 0.70 -5.87 -10.49
C PHE A 216 1.98 -6.39 -9.86
N GLU A 217 3.07 -6.47 -10.63
CA GLU A 217 4.38 -6.81 -10.09
C GLU A 217 4.89 -5.69 -9.21
N ARG A 218 5.60 -6.08 -8.15
CA ARG A 218 6.24 -5.13 -7.23
C ARG A 218 7.22 -4.29 -8.04
N PHE A 219 7.19 -2.97 -7.82
CA PHE A 219 8.14 -2.01 -8.40
C PHE A 219 7.99 -1.72 -9.91
N THR A 220 6.98 -2.29 -10.57
CA THR A 220 6.76 -2.06 -11.99
C THR A 220 6.06 -0.73 -12.26
N ARG A 221 6.61 0.04 -13.21
CA ARG A 221 6.02 1.29 -13.72
C ARG A 221 5.85 1.19 -15.23
N ALA A 222 4.70 1.64 -15.76
CA ALA A 222 4.50 1.70 -17.21
C ALA A 222 5.55 2.63 -17.86
N ALA A 223 6.16 2.19 -18.96
CA ALA A 223 7.32 2.82 -19.58
C ALA A 223 7.15 4.31 -19.94
N LYS A 224 5.90 4.77 -20.14
CA LYS A 224 5.51 6.14 -20.47
C LYS A 224 5.33 7.08 -19.27
N SER A 225 5.25 6.57 -18.03
CA SER A 225 5.00 7.37 -16.81
C SER A 225 6.26 7.94 -16.13
N ARG A 226 7.45 7.65 -16.68
CA ARG A 226 8.76 7.97 -16.08
C ARG A 226 9.04 9.46 -15.82
N ARG A 227 8.28 10.37 -16.44
CA ARG A 227 8.54 11.83 -16.34
C ARG A 227 7.60 12.59 -15.38
N ARG A 228 6.56 11.97 -14.80
CA ARG A 228 5.52 12.71 -14.04
C ARG A 228 4.93 12.06 -12.78
N SER A 229 5.36 10.87 -12.36
CA SER A 229 4.73 10.20 -11.19
C SER A 229 5.63 10.12 -9.95
N GLU A 230 5.13 10.66 -8.84
CA GLU A 230 5.74 10.59 -7.48
C GLU A 230 5.50 9.24 -6.77
N GLY A 231 4.85 8.26 -7.44
CA GLY A 231 4.46 6.97 -6.84
C GLY A 231 5.62 6.01 -6.60
N SER A 232 5.56 5.21 -5.53
CA SER A 232 6.55 4.17 -5.17
C SER A 232 6.58 2.98 -6.14
N GLY A 233 5.50 2.76 -6.90
CA GLY A 233 5.31 1.52 -7.68
C GLY A 233 4.89 0.32 -6.81
N LEU A 234 4.59 0.54 -5.52
CA LEU A 234 4.12 -0.49 -4.60
C LEU A 234 2.59 -0.54 -4.48
N GLY A 235 1.89 0.54 -4.83
CA GLY A 235 0.44 0.67 -4.61
C GLY A 235 -0.39 -0.51 -5.12
N LEU A 236 -0.17 -0.95 -6.37
CA LEU A 236 -0.90 -2.08 -6.95
C LEU A 236 -0.46 -3.43 -6.37
N SER A 237 0.81 -3.57 -5.97
CA SER A 237 1.29 -4.79 -5.29
C SER A 237 0.70 -4.93 -3.88
N ILE A 238 0.48 -3.82 -3.16
CA ILE A 238 -0.21 -3.80 -1.87
C ILE A 238 -1.67 -4.18 -2.04
N VAL A 239 -2.33 -3.61 -3.06
CA VAL A 239 -3.70 -4.00 -3.40
C VAL A 239 -3.78 -5.50 -3.66
N LYS A 240 -2.85 -6.04 -4.46
CA LYS A 240 -2.77 -7.47 -4.73
C LYS A 240 -2.57 -8.29 -3.45
N ALA A 241 -1.62 -7.93 -2.60
CA ALA A 241 -1.36 -8.61 -1.33
C ALA A 241 -2.58 -8.63 -0.41
N ILE A 242 -3.29 -7.49 -0.29
CA ILE A 242 -4.52 -7.37 0.51
C ILE A 242 -5.63 -8.27 -0.05
N VAL A 243 -5.82 -8.26 -1.37
CA VAL A 243 -6.84 -9.08 -2.03
C VAL A 243 -6.53 -10.56 -1.90
N ASP A 244 -5.28 -10.95 -2.13
CA ASP A 244 -4.82 -12.34 -2.05
C ASP A 244 -4.95 -12.87 -0.61
N ALA A 245 -4.62 -12.07 0.41
CA ALA A 245 -4.84 -12.42 1.82
C ALA A 245 -6.33 -12.64 2.14
N HIS A 246 -7.23 -11.88 1.50
CA HIS A 246 -8.68 -12.09 1.58
C HIS A 246 -9.18 -13.27 0.72
N ARG A 247 -8.27 -14.04 0.09
CA ARG A 247 -8.56 -15.11 -0.88
C ARG A 247 -9.38 -14.62 -2.09
N GLY A 248 -9.24 -13.33 -2.39
CA GLY A 248 -9.95 -12.67 -3.47
C GLY A 248 -9.20 -12.69 -4.78
N LYS A 249 -9.72 -11.90 -5.74
CA LYS A 249 -9.08 -11.67 -7.03
C LYS A 249 -9.21 -10.20 -7.41
N ILE A 250 -8.16 -9.62 -7.99
CA ILE A 250 -8.23 -8.34 -8.65
C ILE A 250 -8.52 -8.54 -10.14
N ALA A 251 -9.41 -7.74 -10.71
CA ALA A 251 -9.66 -7.70 -12.14
C ALA A 251 -9.41 -6.29 -12.66
N LEU A 252 -8.82 -6.22 -13.85
CA LEU A 252 -8.58 -4.97 -14.58
C LEU A 252 -9.37 -5.01 -15.89
N GLN A 253 -10.12 -3.95 -16.14
CA GLN A 253 -10.65 -3.61 -17.45
C GLN A 253 -10.07 -2.26 -17.83
N SER A 254 -9.30 -2.19 -18.91
CA SER A 254 -8.65 -0.94 -19.30
C SER A 254 -8.42 -0.90 -20.80
N GLN A 255 -8.55 0.30 -21.38
CA GLN A 255 -8.27 0.55 -22.78
C GLN A 255 -7.50 1.86 -22.88
N LEU A 256 -6.41 1.86 -23.66
CA LEU A 256 -5.59 3.05 -23.88
C LEU A 256 -6.48 4.23 -24.31
N GLN A 257 -6.34 5.34 -23.61
CA GLN A 257 -7.05 6.62 -23.80
C GLN A 257 -8.55 6.62 -23.41
N PHE A 258 -9.06 5.54 -22.83
CA PHE A 258 -10.44 5.47 -22.32
C PHE A 258 -10.53 5.23 -20.81
N GLY A 259 -9.38 5.12 -20.13
CA GLY A 259 -9.28 4.91 -18.69
C GLY A 259 -9.23 3.45 -18.27
N SER A 260 -9.32 3.25 -16.96
CA SER A 260 -9.21 1.93 -16.32
C SER A 260 -10.28 1.69 -15.28
N THR A 261 -10.60 0.43 -15.02
CA THR A 261 -11.46 -0.03 -13.93
C THR A 261 -10.76 -1.18 -13.23
N PHE A 262 -10.34 -0.92 -12.00
CA PHE A 262 -9.80 -1.93 -11.09
C PHE A 262 -10.90 -2.42 -10.16
N THR A 263 -11.15 -3.72 -10.14
CA THR A 263 -12.19 -4.36 -9.33
C THR A 263 -11.59 -5.38 -8.38
N LEU A 264 -11.76 -5.16 -7.08
CA LEU A 264 -11.48 -6.13 -6.02
C LEU A 264 -12.68 -7.08 -5.90
N LYS A 265 -12.43 -8.38 -5.97
CA LYS A 265 -13.44 -9.45 -5.81
C LYS A 265 -13.13 -10.22 -4.55
N ILE A 266 -13.87 -9.96 -3.47
CA ILE A 266 -13.64 -10.53 -2.15
C ILE A 266 -14.73 -11.58 -1.85
N PRO A 267 -14.37 -12.85 -1.60
CA PRO A 267 -15.31 -13.87 -1.17
C PRO A 267 -15.99 -13.45 0.13
N LEU A 268 -17.31 -13.59 0.18
CA LEU A 268 -18.02 -13.47 1.43
C LEU A 268 -17.71 -14.71 2.25
N LEU A 269 -16.88 -14.55 3.29
CA LEU A 269 -16.84 -15.54 4.35
C LEU A 269 -18.24 -15.61 4.95
N PRO A 270 -18.75 -16.82 5.25
CA PRO A 270 -20.00 -16.92 5.98
C PRO A 270 -19.88 -16.07 7.25
N PRO A 271 -20.88 -15.23 7.57
CA PRO A 271 -20.92 -14.62 8.89
C PRO A 271 -20.82 -15.75 9.92
N PRO A 272 -20.13 -15.54 11.06
CA PRO A 272 -20.13 -16.54 12.12
C PRO A 272 -21.58 -16.91 12.43
N ASP A 273 -21.87 -18.21 12.48
CA ASP A 273 -23.22 -18.75 12.67
C ASP A 273 -23.95 -17.97 13.78
N GLY A 274 -25.04 -17.29 13.43
CA GLY A 274 -25.83 -16.51 14.40
C GLY A 274 -26.49 -15.22 13.90
N LEU A 275 -26.21 -14.76 12.67
CA LEU A 275 -26.84 -13.55 12.09
C LEU A 275 -27.86 -13.85 10.98
N ASP A 276 -28.39 -15.07 10.93
CA ASP A 276 -29.69 -15.31 10.28
C ASP A 276 -30.78 -15.19 11.35
N ARG A 277 -31.28 -13.98 11.54
CA ARG A 277 -32.62 -13.77 12.09
C ARG A 277 -33.45 -13.04 11.05
N SER A 278 -33.69 -13.75 9.96
CA SER A 278 -35.00 -13.65 9.31
C SER A 278 -36.08 -14.09 10.31
N GLN A 279 -36.56 -13.16 11.14
CA GLN A 279 -37.91 -13.28 11.69
C GLN A 279 -38.89 -12.95 10.55
N ASN A 280 -39.09 -13.94 9.66
CA ASN A 280 -40.35 -14.09 8.96
C ASN A 280 -41.35 -14.56 10.01
N VAL A 281 -42.12 -13.62 10.56
CA VAL A 281 -43.35 -13.94 11.30
C VAL A 281 -44.44 -14.00 10.25
N ASP A 282 -44.81 -15.22 9.84
CA ASP A 282 -46.04 -15.46 9.09
C ASP A 282 -47.25 -15.04 9.97
N PRO A 283 -48.21 -14.26 9.43
CA PRO A 283 -49.46 -14.02 10.12
C PRO A 283 -50.35 -15.26 9.96
N LYS A 284 -50.79 -15.82 11.09
CA LYS A 284 -52.00 -16.67 11.14
C LYS A 284 -53.23 -15.78 11.25
#